data_AF-A0A0H2S309-F1
#
_entry.id   AF-A0A0H2S309-F1
#
_cell.length_a   1.000
_cell.length_b   1.000
_cell.length_c   1.000
_cell.angle_alpha   90.00
_cell.angle_beta   90.00
_cell.angle_gamma   90.00
#
_symmetry.space_group_name_H-M   'P 1'
#
loop_
_entity.id
_entity.type
_entity.pdbx_description
1 polymer ?
#
loop_
_entity_poly.entity_id
_entity_poly.type
_entity_poly.pdbx_seq_one_letter_code
_entity_poly.pdbx_strand_id
1 'polypeptide(L)'
;MAAKSHLWITLWFVVTAPIIAWDVGYCFMRPRSMVGGDLHWIWEPYSIYQEVDYIYGVQAFERGDGFTNAQSFMNVVETLLNLYYVYLQHFVGSPAAPVVGFATAVMTLSKTVLYWAQEYYCGGCTTGHNDWWTLLWFWIIPNGFWLLFPTLIVYTLAKDLSRTLHFASRLTPSKKD
;
A
#
# COMPACT_ATOMS: atom_id res chain seq x y z
N MET A 1 -4.81 9.60 28.27
CA MET A 1 -4.54 8.15 28.18
C MET A 1 -3.71 7.94 26.93
N ALA A 2 -2.56 7.26 27.03
CA ALA A 2 -1.77 6.94 25.84
C ALA A 2 -2.60 6.07 24.89
N ALA A 3 -2.59 6.37 23.58
CA ALA A 3 -3.28 5.55 22.60
C ALA A 3 -2.76 4.11 22.67
N LYS A 4 -3.67 3.13 22.66
CA LYS A 4 -3.30 1.72 22.66
C LYS A 4 -2.42 1.43 21.45
N SER A 5 -1.16 1.08 21.71
CA SER A 5 -0.18 0.80 20.66
C SER A 5 -0.32 -0.65 20.19
N HIS A 6 -0.42 -0.85 18.88
CA HIS A 6 -0.36 -2.17 18.25
C HIS A 6 0.98 -2.32 17.56
N LEU A 7 1.92 -3.01 18.22
CA LEU A 7 3.28 -3.17 17.71
C LEU A 7 3.30 -3.74 16.28
N TRP A 8 2.44 -4.72 15.99
CA TRP A 8 2.38 -5.34 14.67
C TRP A 8 2.00 -4.36 13.54
N ILE A 9 1.15 -3.36 13.81
CA ILE A 9 0.79 -2.31 12.84
C ILE A 9 2.00 -1.42 12.57
N THR A 10 2.73 -1.06 13.63
CA THR A 10 3.97 -0.29 13.52
C THR A 10 5.01 -1.06 12.72
N LEU A 11 5.21 -2.34 13.03
CA LEU A 11 6.16 -3.20 12.31
C LEU A 11 5.78 -3.32 10.85
N TRP A 12 4.49 -3.52 10.53
CA TRP A 12 4.02 -3.52 9.15
C TRP A 12 4.43 -2.24 8.42
N PHE A 13 4.11 -1.07 8.97
CA PHE A 13 4.45 0.22 8.32
C PHE A 13 5.96 0.48 8.19
N VAL A 14 6.76 0.08 9.18
CA VAL A 14 8.22 0.27 9.13
C VAL A 14 8.89 -0.70 8.16
N VAL A 15 8.49 -1.98 8.16
CA VAL A 15 9.07 -3.01 7.29
C VAL A 15 8.65 -2.81 5.83
N THR A 16 7.43 -2.34 5.59
CA THR A 16 6.94 -2.07 4.24
C THR A 16 7.55 -0.84 3.59
N ALA A 17 7.96 0.17 4.36
CA ALA A 17 8.56 1.39 3.85
C ALA A 17 9.77 1.15 2.91
N PRO A 18 10.81 0.36 3.26
CA PRO A 18 11.91 0.08 2.34
C PRO A 18 11.49 -0.75 1.12
N ILE A 19 10.52 -1.65 1.25
CA ILE A 19 9.99 -2.45 0.14
C ILE A 19 9.31 -1.53 -0.89
N ILE A 20 8.48 -0.60 -0.40
CA ILE A 20 7.80 0.38 -1.24
C ILE A 20 8.80 1.37 -1.84
N ALA A 21 9.81 1.81 -1.08
CA ALA A 21 10.85 2.70 -1.60
C ALA A 21 11.61 2.06 -2.76
N TRP A 22 11.89 0.76 -2.68
CA TRP A 22 12.50 -0.01 -3.77
C TRP A 22 11.63 -0.02 -5.03
N ASP A 23 10.34 -0.28 -4.88
CA ASP A 23 9.35 -0.28 -5.96
C ASP A 23 9.17 1.09 -6.61
N VAL A 24 9.02 2.14 -5.81
CA VAL A 24 8.96 3.53 -6.28
C VAL A 24 10.22 3.90 -7.06
N GLY A 25 11.39 3.50 -6.55
CA GLY A 25 12.67 3.68 -7.22
C GLY A 25 12.70 3.02 -8.59
N TYR A 26 12.21 1.78 -8.69
CA TYR A 26 12.08 1.09 -9.97
C TYR A 26 11.19 1.89 -10.94
N CYS A 27 9.99 2.28 -10.51
CA CYS A 27 9.01 2.93 -11.37
C CYS A 27 9.44 4.32 -11.85
N PHE A 28 9.98 5.16 -10.96
CA PHE A 28 10.38 6.52 -11.32
C PHE A 28 11.68 6.59 -12.12
N MET A 29 12.50 5.56 -12.08
CA MET A 29 13.73 5.48 -12.87
C MET A 29 13.54 4.83 -14.25
N ARG A 30 12.31 4.47 -14.65
CA ARG A 30 12.02 3.97 -16.00
C ARG A 30 12.39 5.04 -17.05
N PRO A 31 13.05 4.68 -18.16
CA PRO A 31 13.38 3.32 -18.60
C PRO A 31 14.72 2.78 -18.11
N ARG A 32 15.53 3.56 -17.38
CA ARG A 32 16.88 3.17 -16.93
C ARG A 32 16.88 1.95 -16.00
N SER A 33 15.81 1.76 -15.23
CA SER A 33 15.60 0.63 -14.33
C SER A 33 15.07 -0.64 -15.02
N MET A 34 14.54 -0.54 -16.24
CA MET A 34 13.93 -1.66 -16.98
C MET A 34 14.98 -2.54 -17.66
N VAL A 35 14.60 -3.74 -18.12
CA VAL A 35 15.49 -4.60 -18.91
C VAL A 35 16.01 -3.82 -20.12
N GLY A 36 17.33 -3.79 -20.29
CA GLY A 36 18.02 -3.00 -21.32
C GLY A 36 18.44 -1.58 -20.89
N GLY A 37 18.01 -1.12 -19.71
CA GLY A 37 18.44 0.13 -19.11
C GLY A 37 19.80 0.03 -18.38
N ASP A 38 20.50 1.16 -18.25
CA ASP A 38 21.84 1.24 -17.66
C ASP A 38 21.86 1.07 -16.12
N LEU A 39 20.71 1.20 -15.45
CA LEU A 39 20.54 0.99 -14.01
C LEU A 39 19.81 -0.31 -13.67
N HIS A 40 19.47 -1.13 -14.67
CA HIS A 40 18.66 -2.34 -14.46
C HIS A 40 19.28 -3.30 -13.44
N TRP A 41 20.61 -3.37 -13.37
CA TRP A 41 21.34 -4.21 -12.44
C TRP A 41 20.98 -3.97 -10.96
N ILE A 42 20.49 -2.77 -10.61
CA ILE A 42 19.98 -2.49 -9.26
C ILE A 42 18.67 -3.26 -9.04
N TRP A 43 17.76 -3.22 -10.02
CA TRP A 43 16.43 -3.84 -9.95
C TRP A 43 16.32 -5.12 -10.78
N GLU A 44 17.40 -5.91 -10.87
CA GLU A 44 17.43 -7.15 -11.66
C GLU A 44 16.25 -8.10 -11.39
N PRO A 45 15.76 -8.29 -10.13
CA PRO A 45 14.58 -9.12 -9.87
C PRO A 45 13.31 -8.66 -10.58
N TYR A 46 13.19 -7.38 -10.96
CA TYR A 46 12.05 -6.87 -11.74
C TYR A 46 12.05 -7.37 -13.18
N SER A 47 13.10 -8.02 -13.68
CA SER A 47 13.06 -8.71 -14.98
C SER A 47 11.93 -9.75 -15.03
N ILE A 48 11.72 -10.50 -13.95
CA ILE A 48 10.63 -11.48 -13.83
C ILE A 48 9.29 -10.73 -13.83
N TYR A 49 9.15 -9.68 -13.03
CA TYR A 49 7.91 -8.92 -12.93
C TYR A 49 7.53 -8.21 -14.23
N GLN A 50 8.51 -7.79 -15.04
CA GLN A 50 8.25 -7.21 -16.36
C GLN A 50 7.58 -8.17 -17.33
N GLU A 51 7.82 -9.48 -17.18
CA GLU A 51 7.24 -10.54 -18.00
C GLU A 51 5.96 -11.11 -17.39
N VAL A 52 5.85 -11.16 -16.06
CA VAL A 52 4.64 -11.64 -15.38
C VAL A 52 3.54 -10.60 -15.40
N ASP A 53 3.87 -9.35 -15.10
CA ASP A 53 2.91 -8.26 -15.03
C ASP A 53 3.35 -7.13 -15.96
N TYR A 54 2.75 -7.10 -17.14
CA TYR A 54 3.16 -6.18 -18.20
C TYR A 54 3.04 -4.70 -17.81
N ILE A 55 2.31 -4.35 -16.75
CA ILE A 55 2.27 -2.98 -16.22
C ILE A 55 3.64 -2.55 -15.65
N TYR A 56 4.45 -3.51 -15.18
CA TYR A 56 5.84 -3.27 -14.83
C TYR A 56 6.80 -3.34 -16.02
N GLY A 57 6.35 -3.89 -17.14
CA GLY A 57 7.09 -4.17 -18.38
C GLY A 57 7.42 -2.96 -19.26
N VAL A 58 8.41 -3.15 -20.14
CA VAL A 58 8.80 -2.18 -21.18
C VAL A 58 7.62 -1.84 -22.09
N GLN A 59 6.78 -2.84 -22.40
CA GLN A 59 5.60 -2.66 -23.26
C GLN A 59 4.61 -1.62 -22.71
N ALA A 60 4.36 -1.60 -21.40
CA ALA A 60 3.49 -0.58 -20.79
C ALA A 60 4.10 0.82 -20.90
N PHE A 61 5.42 0.94 -20.70
CA PHE A 61 6.14 2.21 -20.85
C PHE A 61 6.09 2.74 -22.29
N GLU A 62 6.35 1.89 -23.29
CA GLU A 62 6.31 2.27 -24.71
C GLU A 62 4.90 2.67 -25.18
N ARG A 63 3.86 2.06 -24.61
CA ARG A 63 2.46 2.45 -24.85
C ARG A 63 2.04 3.74 -24.14
N GLY A 64 2.91 4.32 -23.31
CA GLY A 64 2.61 5.51 -22.52
C GLY A 64 1.60 5.26 -21.40
N ASP A 65 1.56 4.03 -20.86
CA ASP A 65 0.68 3.69 -19.75
C ASP A 65 1.15 4.38 -18.46
N GLY A 66 0.34 5.33 -17.98
CA GLY A 66 0.64 6.11 -16.78
C GLY A 66 0.25 5.43 -15.46
N PHE A 67 -0.48 4.30 -15.50
CA PHE A 67 -1.11 3.74 -14.31
C PHE A 67 -0.10 3.31 -13.26
N THR A 68 0.99 2.64 -13.63
CA THR A 68 2.00 2.16 -12.66
C THR A 68 2.71 3.31 -11.96
N ASN A 69 3.11 4.35 -12.70
CA ASN A 69 3.75 5.51 -12.09
C ASN A 69 2.77 6.32 -11.22
N ALA A 70 1.49 6.40 -11.60
CA ALA A 70 0.46 7.01 -10.76
C ALA A 70 0.28 6.22 -9.44
N GLN A 71 0.24 4.89 -9.51
CA GLN A 71 0.21 4.01 -8.33
C GLN A 71 1.46 4.20 -7.46
N SER A 72 2.66 4.27 -8.07
CA SER A 72 3.91 4.51 -7.34
C SER A 72 3.97 5.90 -6.70
N PHE A 73 3.33 6.92 -7.29
CA PHE A 73 3.18 8.21 -6.63
C PHE A 73 2.29 8.13 -5.38
N MET A 74 1.17 7.41 -5.47
CA MET A 74 0.32 7.14 -4.28
C MET A 74 1.10 6.40 -3.18
N ASN A 75 1.92 5.42 -3.55
CA ASN A 75 2.82 4.70 -2.64
C ASN A 75 3.73 5.64 -1.84
N VAL A 76 4.25 6.71 -2.45
CA VAL A 76 5.05 7.72 -1.73
C VAL A 76 4.21 8.41 -0.66
N VAL A 77 3.03 8.91 -1.03
CA VAL A 77 2.14 9.61 -0.11
C VAL A 77 1.72 8.72 1.06
N GLU A 78 1.29 7.49 0.74
CA GLU A 78 0.90 6.47 1.73
C GLU A 78 2.05 6.14 2.68
N THR A 79 3.27 5.95 2.15
CA THR A 79 4.44 5.62 2.98
C THR A 79 4.82 6.76 3.92
N LEU A 80 4.75 8.02 3.45
CA LEU A 80 4.98 9.18 4.31
C LEU A 80 3.93 9.26 5.44
N LEU A 81 2.65 8.98 5.15
CA LEU A 81 1.60 8.95 6.16
C LEU A 81 1.75 7.78 7.13
N ASN A 82 2.18 6.61 6.66
CA ASN A 82 2.52 5.46 7.48
C ASN A 82 3.63 5.80 8.49
N LEU A 83 4.71 6.45 8.02
CA LEU A 83 5.79 6.89 8.89
C LEU A 83 5.36 8.02 9.82
N TYR A 84 4.48 8.92 9.37
CA TYR A 84 3.89 9.94 10.23
C TYR A 84 3.02 9.34 11.35
N TYR A 85 2.25 8.28 11.07
CA TYR A 85 1.58 7.48 12.09
C TYR A 85 2.57 6.95 13.13
N VAL A 86 3.67 6.33 12.69
CA VAL A 86 4.71 5.79 13.58
C VAL A 86 5.31 6.89 14.45
N TYR A 87 5.61 8.05 13.85
CA TYR A 87 6.09 9.23 14.56
C TYR A 87 5.11 9.69 15.66
N LEU A 88 3.85 9.90 15.29
CA LEU A 88 2.80 10.31 16.22
C LEU A 88 2.59 9.30 17.35
N GLN A 89 2.63 8.01 17.04
CA GLN A 89 2.37 6.94 17.99
C GLN A 89 3.49 6.77 19.02
N HIS A 90 4.76 6.83 18.59
CA HIS A 90 5.89 6.43 19.43
C HIS A 90 6.75 7.59 19.95
N PHE A 91 6.79 8.71 19.24
CA PHE A 91 7.61 9.86 19.64
C PHE A 91 6.79 10.99 20.25
N VAL A 92 5.56 11.19 19.76
CA VAL A 92 4.64 12.22 20.30
C VAL A 92 3.67 11.64 21.32
N GLY A 93 3.25 10.37 21.16
CA GLY A 93 2.19 9.77 21.97
C GLY A 93 0.81 10.38 21.70
N SER A 94 0.56 10.86 20.47
CA SER A 94 -0.66 11.58 20.11
C SER A 94 -1.89 10.66 20.10
N PRO A 95 -3.03 11.05 20.72
CA PRO A 95 -4.28 10.31 20.63
C PRO A 95 -4.88 10.32 19.22
N ALA A 96 -4.40 11.18 18.33
CA ALA A 96 -4.83 11.24 16.93
C ALA A 96 -4.09 10.24 16.03
N ALA A 97 -3.04 9.57 16.51
CA ALA A 97 -2.28 8.62 15.69
C ALA A 97 -3.19 7.56 15.02
N PRO A 98 -4.13 6.88 15.73
CA PRO A 98 -5.02 5.90 15.10
C PRO A 98 -5.84 6.41 13.92
N VAL A 99 -6.14 7.72 13.87
CA VAL A 99 -6.86 8.33 12.73
C VAL A 99 -6.00 8.32 11.48
N VAL A 100 -4.73 8.74 11.61
CA VAL A 100 -3.77 8.72 10.50
C VAL A 100 -3.53 7.30 10.02
N GLY A 101 -3.30 6.36 10.95
CA GLY A 101 -3.08 4.95 10.66
C GLY A 101 -4.27 4.28 9.97
N PHE A 102 -5.51 4.64 10.37
CA PHE A 102 -6.71 4.16 9.72
C PHE A 102 -6.82 4.72 8.29
N ALA A 103 -6.67 6.02 8.10
CA ALA A 103 -6.81 6.67 6.80
C ALA A 103 -5.81 6.13 5.78
N THR A 104 -4.53 6.02 6.15
CA THR A 104 -3.48 5.51 5.27
C THR A 104 -3.69 4.03 4.92
N ALA A 105 -4.15 3.20 5.85
CA ALA A 105 -4.46 1.80 5.58
C ALA A 105 -5.66 1.65 4.62
N VAL A 106 -6.67 2.53 4.72
CA VAL A 106 -7.77 2.59 3.74
C VAL A 106 -7.23 2.96 2.36
N MET A 107 -6.32 3.94 2.25
CA MET A 107 -5.72 4.31 0.96
C MET A 107 -5.01 3.13 0.30
N THR A 108 -4.12 2.44 1.04
CA THR A 108 -3.41 1.26 0.53
C THR A 108 -4.38 0.16 0.09
N LEU A 109 -5.42 -0.11 0.89
CA LEU A 109 -6.45 -1.09 0.54
C LEU A 109 -7.19 -0.71 -0.74
N SER A 110 -7.69 0.53 -0.82
CA SER A 110 -8.42 1.02 -2.00
C SER A 110 -7.57 0.98 -3.26
N LYS A 111 -6.31 1.40 -3.18
CA LYS A 111 -5.36 1.37 -4.29
C LYS A 111 -5.11 -0.07 -4.77
N THR A 112 -4.95 -1.02 -3.84
CA THR A 112 -4.71 -2.43 -4.18
C THR A 112 -5.97 -3.09 -4.76
N VAL A 113 -7.16 -2.73 -4.26
CA VAL A 113 -8.43 -3.14 -4.88
C VAL A 113 -8.54 -2.59 -6.29
N LEU A 114 -8.17 -1.33 -6.53
CA LEU A 114 -8.14 -0.73 -7.87
C LEU A 114 -7.17 -1.48 -8.80
N TYR A 115 -6.03 -1.93 -8.29
CA TYR A 115 -5.06 -2.74 -9.03
C TYR A 115 -5.69 -4.03 -9.57
N TRP A 116 -6.37 -4.78 -8.70
CA TRP A 116 -7.10 -6.00 -9.09
C TRP A 116 -8.29 -5.72 -10.01
N ALA A 117 -9.02 -4.64 -9.74
CA ALA A 117 -10.18 -4.25 -10.54
C ALA A 117 -9.76 -3.88 -11.97
N GLN A 118 -8.63 -3.18 -12.14
CA GLN A 118 -8.10 -2.83 -13.45
C GLN A 118 -7.88 -4.09 -14.30
N GLU A 119 -7.25 -5.12 -13.72
CA GLU A 119 -6.99 -6.37 -14.44
C GLU A 119 -8.28 -7.13 -14.77
N TYR A 120 -9.25 -7.16 -13.84
CA TYR A 120 -10.57 -7.76 -14.08
C TYR A 120 -11.33 -7.04 -15.21
N TYR A 121 -11.41 -5.71 -15.17
CA TYR A 121 -12.20 -4.94 -16.14
C TYR A 121 -11.53 -4.83 -17.51
N CYS A 122 -10.21 -4.97 -17.61
CA CYS A 122 -9.51 -5.03 -18.89
C CYS A 122 -9.42 -6.45 -19.48
N GLY A 123 -9.99 -7.46 -18.80
CA GLY A 123 -10.04 -8.84 -19.29
C GLY A 123 -8.70 -9.57 -19.23
N GLY A 124 -7.88 -9.29 -18.21
CA GLY A 124 -6.58 -9.95 -18.06
C GLY A 124 -5.47 -9.33 -18.91
N CYS A 125 -5.54 -8.02 -19.18
CA CYS A 125 -4.68 -7.37 -20.17
C CYS A 125 -3.20 -7.30 -19.81
N THR A 126 -2.84 -7.42 -18.52
CA THR A 126 -1.45 -7.34 -18.05
C THR A 126 -0.89 -8.64 -17.51
N THR A 127 -1.75 -9.55 -17.04
CA THR A 127 -1.36 -10.81 -16.38
C THR A 127 -2.07 -12.04 -16.95
N GLY A 128 -3.09 -11.88 -17.81
CA GLY A 128 -3.89 -12.99 -18.33
C GLY A 128 -3.14 -13.98 -19.23
N HIS A 129 -1.92 -13.65 -19.65
CA HIS A 129 -1.05 -14.52 -20.44
C HIS A 129 -0.30 -15.57 -19.59
N ASN A 130 -0.25 -15.40 -18.28
CA ASN A 130 0.50 -16.29 -17.39
C ASN A 130 -0.20 -17.63 -17.16
N ASP A 131 0.58 -18.68 -16.92
CA ASP A 131 0.03 -19.91 -16.32
C ASP A 131 -0.40 -19.67 -14.86
N TRP A 132 -1.28 -20.54 -14.37
CA TRP A 132 -1.86 -20.43 -13.03
C TRP A 132 -0.83 -20.35 -11.91
N TRP A 133 0.28 -21.10 -11.99
CA TRP A 133 1.27 -21.13 -10.91
C TRP A 133 2.14 -19.89 -10.89
N THR A 134 2.53 -19.40 -12.06
CA THR A 134 3.22 -18.11 -12.20
C THR A 134 2.36 -16.98 -11.65
N LEU A 135 1.08 -16.92 -12.06
CA LEU A 135 0.15 -15.92 -11.58
C LEU A 135 -0.05 -16.00 -10.05
N LEU A 136 -0.19 -17.21 -9.50
CA LEU A 136 -0.40 -17.41 -8.07
C LEU A 136 0.76 -16.86 -7.23
N TRP A 137 2.00 -17.23 -7.57
CA TRP A 137 3.17 -16.92 -6.76
C TRP A 137 3.67 -15.49 -6.94
N PHE A 138 3.65 -14.97 -8.16
CA PHE A 138 4.23 -13.66 -8.46
C PHE A 138 3.23 -12.52 -8.43
N TRP A 139 1.93 -12.80 -8.55
CA TRP A 139 0.90 -11.76 -8.58
C TRP A 139 -0.14 -11.90 -7.46
N ILE A 140 -0.79 -13.06 -7.32
CA ILE A 140 -1.90 -13.23 -6.36
C ILE A 140 -1.42 -13.14 -4.92
N ILE A 141 -0.40 -13.91 -4.53
CA ILE A 141 0.07 -13.95 -3.15
C ILE A 141 0.66 -12.60 -2.70
N PRO A 142 1.57 -11.96 -3.46
CA PRO A 142 2.13 -10.66 -3.09
C PRO A 142 1.05 -9.58 -2.93
N ASN A 143 0.14 -9.45 -3.91
CA ASN A 143 -0.96 -8.49 -3.80
C ASN A 143 -1.98 -8.89 -2.72
N GLY A 144 -2.16 -10.19 -2.47
CA GLY A 144 -3.01 -10.72 -1.41
C GLY A 144 -2.56 -10.27 -0.02
N PHE A 145 -1.25 -10.17 0.23
CA PHE A 145 -0.73 -9.58 1.47
C PHE A 145 -1.10 -8.10 1.60
N TRP A 146 -1.04 -7.34 0.50
CA TRP A 146 -1.46 -5.94 0.43
C TRP A 146 -2.96 -5.72 0.54
N LEU A 147 -3.78 -6.77 0.39
CA LEU A 147 -5.21 -6.72 0.72
C LEU A 147 -5.45 -7.11 2.18
N LEU A 148 -4.82 -8.20 2.63
CA LEU A 148 -5.05 -8.78 3.95
C LEU A 148 -4.62 -7.86 5.08
N PHE A 149 -3.37 -7.41 5.08
CA PHE A 149 -2.83 -6.63 6.20
C PHE A 149 -3.49 -5.25 6.34
N PRO A 150 -3.66 -4.45 5.26
CA PRO A 150 -4.42 -3.20 5.35
C PRO A 150 -5.86 -3.40 5.84
N THR A 151 -6.55 -4.47 5.41
CA THR A 151 -7.88 -4.81 5.93
C THR A 151 -7.87 -5.05 7.45
N LEU A 152 -6.90 -5.81 7.95
CA LEU A 152 -6.76 -6.08 9.39
C LEU A 152 -6.42 -4.80 10.17
N ILE A 153 -5.60 -3.92 9.61
CA ILE A 153 -5.22 -2.63 10.22
C ILE A 153 -6.46 -1.73 10.30
N VAL A 154 -7.19 -1.59 9.19
CA VAL A 154 -8.44 -0.84 9.10
C VAL A 154 -9.43 -1.33 10.15
N TYR A 155 -9.67 -2.65 10.22
CA TYR A 155 -10.59 -3.23 11.20
C TYR A 155 -10.16 -2.93 12.65
N THR A 156 -8.86 -3.11 12.95
CA THR A 156 -8.32 -2.93 14.31
C THR A 156 -8.40 -1.48 14.76
N LEU A 157 -7.94 -0.54 13.92
CA LEU A 157 -7.95 0.88 14.25
C LEU A 157 -9.37 1.45 14.26
N ALA A 158 -10.26 1.01 13.36
CA ALA A 158 -11.68 1.38 13.40
C ALA A 158 -12.33 0.99 14.73
N LYS A 159 -12.05 -0.23 15.22
CA LYS A 159 -12.59 -0.70 16.50
C LYS A 159 -12.14 0.17 17.67
N ASP A 160 -10.87 0.57 17.69
CA ASP A 160 -10.32 1.40 18.76
C ASP A 160 -10.80 2.86 18.67
N LEU A 161 -10.93 3.41 17.46
CA LEU A 161 -11.55 4.71 17.22
C LEU A 161 -13.01 4.72 17.69
N SER A 162 -13.81 3.74 17.29
CA SER A 162 -15.23 3.63 17.69
C SER A 162 -15.40 3.49 19.20
N ARG A 163 -14.55 2.71 19.88
CA ARG A 163 -14.56 2.63 21.36
C ARG A 163 -14.29 3.98 22.02
N THR A 164 -13.33 4.72 21.48
CA THR A 164 -12.99 6.07 21.99
C THR A 164 -14.15 7.04 21.80
N LEU A 165 -14.80 7.00 20.64
CA LEU A 165 -15.99 7.81 20.34
C LEU A 165 -17.16 7.47 21.26
N HIS A 166 -17.46 6.19 21.48
CA HIS A 166 -18.51 5.76 22.42
C HIS A 166 -18.22 6.15 23.87
N PHE A 167 -16.96 6.15 24.28
CA PHE A 167 -16.57 6.62 25.60
C PHE A 167 -16.77 8.13 25.73
N ALA A 168 -16.31 8.91 24.74
CA ALA A 168 -16.48 10.36 24.72
C ALA A 168 -17.96 10.79 24.70
N SER A 169 -18.82 10.07 23.97
CA SER A 169 -20.25 10.37 23.90
C SER A 169 -20.97 10.17 25.24
N ARG A 170 -20.50 9.26 26.09
CA ARG A 170 -21.07 9.03 27.43
C ARG A 170 -20.66 10.09 28.45
N LEU A 171 -19.51 10.74 28.24
CA LEU A 171 -18.98 11.76 29.13
C LEU A 171 -19.50 13.16 28.81
N THR A 172 -20.04 13.36 27.61
CA THR A 172 -20.66 14.63 27.23
C THR A 172 -22.05 14.69 27.87
N PRO A 173 -22.30 15.58 28.86
CA PRO A 173 -23.64 15.71 29.42
C PRO A 173 -24.61 16.09 28.30
N SER A 174 -25.80 15.51 28.27
CA SER A 174 -26.86 16.00 27.39
C SER A 174 -27.02 17.49 27.69
N LYS A 175 -26.80 18.36 26.70
CA LYS A 175 -27.34 19.71 26.78
C LYS A 175 -28.84 19.54 27.05
N LYS A 176 -29.27 19.92 28.26
CA LYS A 176 -30.67 20.19 28.52
C LYS A 176 -30.90 21.55 27.89
N ASP A 177 -31.48 21.56 26.71
CA ASP A 177 -32.16 22.73 26.16
C ASP A 177 -33.42 23.03 26.99
#